data_AF-A0A930DF83-F1
#
_entry.id   AF-A0A930DF83-F1
#
_cell.length_a   1.000
_cell.length_b   1.000
_cell.length_c   1.000
_cell.angle_alpha   90.00
_cell.angle_beta   90.00
_cell.angle_gamma   90.00
#
_symmetry.space_group_name_H-M   'P 1'
#
loop_
_entity.id
_entity.type
_entity.pdbx_description
1 polymer ?
#
loop_
_entity_poly.entity_id
_entity_poly.type
_entity_poly.pdbx_seq_one_letter_code
_entity_poly.pdbx_strand_id
1 'polypeptide(L)'
;DSLKNYRAKAEYYIREHQDNEAIKKLKSNIPLSKEDIKELENVLWSELGTKEEYEHEYGQKPLGELVREIVGLDMNAAKEAFSEYLENSNLDSRQIYFVNQIVEYIVHNGMMKDLSVLQDAPFTDQGSIVEIFTDLGVWENIRGIIDSINENAAA
;
A
#
# COMPACT_ATOMS: atom_id res chain seq x y z
N ASP A 1 6.32 -28.27 -7.80
CA ASP A 1 4.85 -28.22 -7.72
C ASP A 1 4.26 -27.83 -6.37
N SER A 2 4.89 -28.11 -5.22
CA SER A 2 4.42 -27.61 -3.90
C SER A 2 4.46 -26.08 -3.76
N LEU A 3 5.46 -25.45 -4.36
CA LEU A 3 5.72 -24.01 -4.31
C LEU A 3 4.67 -23.15 -5.02
N LYS A 4 4.32 -23.52 -6.27
CA LYS A 4 3.16 -22.92 -6.98
C LYS A 4 1.84 -23.10 -6.23
N ASN A 5 1.74 -24.15 -5.42
CA ASN A 5 0.56 -24.41 -4.59
C ASN A 5 0.49 -23.44 -3.40
N TYR A 6 1.62 -23.17 -2.74
CA TYR A 6 1.65 -22.21 -1.61
C TYR A 6 1.23 -20.80 -2.04
N ARG A 7 1.85 -20.25 -3.09
CA ARG A 7 1.52 -18.92 -3.60
C ARG A 7 0.02 -18.78 -3.91
N ALA A 8 -0.54 -19.75 -4.65
CA ALA A 8 -1.95 -19.74 -5.01
C ALA A 8 -2.87 -19.81 -3.77
N LYS A 9 -2.54 -20.64 -2.77
CA LYS A 9 -3.30 -20.73 -1.51
C LYS A 9 -3.27 -19.43 -0.73
N ALA A 10 -2.09 -18.83 -0.55
CA ALA A 10 -1.92 -17.60 0.20
C ALA A 10 -2.68 -16.45 -0.47
N GLU A 11 -2.51 -16.26 -1.78
CA GLU A 11 -3.23 -15.21 -2.50
C GLU A 11 -4.75 -15.46 -2.52
N TYR A 12 -5.20 -16.71 -2.64
CA TYR A 12 -6.61 -17.06 -2.57
C TYR A 12 -7.19 -16.73 -1.19
N TYR A 13 -6.54 -17.16 -0.11
CA TYR A 13 -6.99 -16.86 1.25
C TYR A 13 -7.15 -15.36 1.46
N ILE A 14 -6.13 -14.57 1.11
CA ILE A 14 -6.13 -13.12 1.33
C ILE A 14 -7.25 -12.43 0.54
N ARG A 15 -7.53 -12.85 -0.69
CA ARG A 15 -8.61 -12.28 -1.51
C ARG A 15 -9.99 -12.61 -0.95
N GLU A 16 -10.19 -13.83 -0.49
CA GLU A 16 -11.50 -14.32 -0.02
C GLU A 16 -11.83 -13.92 1.43
N HIS A 17 -10.82 -13.62 2.27
CA HIS A 17 -11.00 -13.31 3.69
C HIS A 17 -10.73 -11.84 3.99
N GLN A 18 -11.19 -10.92 3.14
CA GLN A 18 -11.07 -9.48 3.40
C GLN A 18 -11.92 -8.98 4.58
N ASP A 19 -12.80 -9.84 5.11
CA ASP A 19 -13.54 -9.65 6.36
C ASP A 19 -12.73 -10.05 7.61
N ASN A 20 -11.62 -10.76 7.45
CA ASN A 20 -10.65 -10.97 8.52
C ASN A 20 -10.18 -9.63 9.09
N GLU A 21 -10.14 -9.49 10.41
CA GLU A 21 -9.89 -8.19 11.05
C GLU A 21 -8.50 -7.62 10.73
N ALA A 22 -7.46 -8.45 10.65
CA ALA A 22 -6.12 -8.00 10.27
C ALA A 22 -6.08 -7.50 8.81
N ILE A 23 -6.68 -8.25 7.88
CA ILE A 23 -6.73 -7.87 6.46
C ILE A 23 -7.55 -6.58 6.28
N LYS A 24 -8.68 -6.47 6.97
CA LYS A 24 -9.56 -5.30 6.96
C LYS A 24 -8.87 -4.05 7.50
N LYS A 25 -8.10 -4.17 8.59
CA LYS A 25 -7.28 -3.07 9.13
C LYS A 25 -6.27 -2.58 8.11
N LEU A 26 -5.48 -3.48 7.53
CA LEU A 26 -4.51 -3.13 6.50
C LEU A 26 -5.19 -2.46 5.29
N LYS A 27 -6.30 -3.02 4.80
CA LYS A 27 -7.06 -2.40 3.70
C LYS A 27 -7.58 -1.00 4.06
N SER A 28 -7.83 -0.72 5.33
CA SER A 28 -8.32 0.56 5.83
C SER A 28 -7.20 1.51 6.31
N ASN A 29 -5.94 1.24 5.96
CA ASN A 29 -4.77 2.02 6.40
C ASN A 29 -4.57 2.08 7.92
N ILE A 30 -4.99 1.04 8.64
CA ILE A 30 -4.83 0.94 10.10
C ILE A 30 -3.65 -0.01 10.38
N PRO A 31 -2.65 0.42 11.18
CA PRO A 31 -1.52 -0.44 11.53
C PRO A 31 -1.97 -1.65 12.35
N LEU A 32 -1.27 -2.76 12.19
CA LEU A 32 -1.57 -3.99 12.91
C LEU A 32 -1.11 -3.97 14.37
N SER A 33 -1.86 -4.66 15.22
CA SER A 33 -1.39 -5.05 16.55
C SER A 33 -0.56 -6.34 16.48
N LYS A 34 0.14 -6.66 17.58
CA LYS A 34 0.90 -7.93 17.66
C LYS A 34 0.01 -9.16 17.51
N GLU A 35 -1.22 -9.07 18.01
CA GLU A 35 -2.23 -10.12 17.90
C GLU A 35 -2.68 -10.30 16.45
N ASP A 36 -2.89 -9.21 15.71
CA ASP A 36 -3.24 -9.26 14.28
C ASP A 36 -2.11 -9.91 13.46
N ILE A 37 -0.85 -9.55 13.73
CA ILE A 37 0.32 -10.14 13.07
C ILE A 37 0.37 -11.64 13.34
N LYS A 38 0.21 -12.05 14.60
CA LYS A 38 0.24 -13.45 14.99
C LYS A 38 -0.87 -14.27 14.33
N GLU A 39 -2.04 -13.66 14.10
CA GLU A 39 -3.12 -14.28 13.36
C GLU A 39 -2.72 -14.52 11.89
N LEU A 40 -2.14 -13.52 11.22
CA LEU A 40 -1.62 -13.67 9.86
C LEU A 40 -0.49 -14.71 9.79
N GLU A 41 0.42 -14.73 10.77
CA GLU A 41 1.47 -15.74 10.87
C GLU A 41 0.88 -17.15 11.00
N ASN A 42 -0.12 -17.34 11.87
CA ASN A 42 -0.76 -18.64 12.05
C ASN A 42 -1.38 -19.14 10.74
N VAL A 43 -2.10 -18.27 10.02
CA VAL A 43 -2.73 -18.68 8.78
C VAL A 43 -1.70 -18.95 7.69
N LEU A 44 -0.83 -17.97 7.41
CA LEU A 44 0.08 -18.04 6.27
C LEU A 44 1.22 -19.04 6.51
N TRP A 45 1.73 -19.16 7.74
CA TRP A 45 2.90 -19.97 8.06
C TRP A 45 2.59 -21.25 8.86
N SER A 46 1.33 -21.58 9.13
CA SER A 46 0.98 -22.86 9.76
C SER A 46 -0.20 -23.56 9.09
N GLU A 47 -1.26 -22.85 8.70
CA GLU A 47 -2.44 -23.46 8.09
C GLU A 47 -2.29 -23.69 6.57
N LEU A 48 -1.80 -22.69 5.85
CA LEU A 48 -1.68 -22.76 4.38
C LEU A 48 -0.37 -23.38 3.90
N GLY A 49 0.67 -23.29 4.72
CA GLY A 49 2.03 -23.80 4.50
C GLY A 49 2.94 -23.45 5.67
N THR A 50 4.25 -23.42 5.45
CA THR A 50 5.23 -23.07 6.48
C THR A 50 5.88 -21.70 6.25
N LYS A 51 6.56 -21.18 7.27
CA LYS A 51 7.36 -19.94 7.15
C LYS A 51 8.45 -20.08 6.08
N GLU A 52 9.07 -21.24 5.96
CA GLU A 52 10.11 -21.49 4.95
C GLU A 52 9.52 -21.48 3.53
N GLU A 53 8.30 -21.99 3.34
CA GLU A 53 7.60 -21.91 2.05
C GLU A 53 7.23 -20.45 1.73
N TYR A 54 6.81 -19.67 2.73
CA TYR A 54 6.59 -18.23 2.57
C TYR A 54 7.88 -17.51 2.15
N GLU A 55 8.98 -17.72 2.87
CA GLU A 55 10.24 -17.04 2.60
C GLU A 55 10.83 -17.47 1.25
N HIS A 56 10.58 -18.71 0.82
CA HIS A 56 10.97 -19.17 -0.50
C HIS A 56 10.21 -18.44 -1.61
N GLU A 57 8.90 -18.22 -1.46
CA GLU A 57 8.06 -17.59 -2.48
C GLU A 57 8.12 -16.06 -2.48
N TYR A 58 8.16 -15.45 -1.29
CA TYR A 58 8.01 -14.00 -1.11
C TYR A 58 9.24 -13.32 -0.49
N GLY A 59 10.29 -14.09 -0.13
CA GLY A 59 11.45 -13.57 0.59
C GLY A 59 11.11 -13.16 2.02
N GLN A 60 11.87 -12.21 2.57
CA GLN A 60 11.65 -11.66 3.92
C GLN A 60 10.60 -10.54 3.93
N LYS A 61 9.63 -10.58 3.01
CA LYS A 61 8.57 -9.57 2.92
C LYS A 61 7.71 -9.61 4.18
N PRO A 62 7.44 -8.46 4.84
CA PRO A 62 6.47 -8.41 5.94
C PRO A 62 5.08 -8.89 5.51
N LEU A 63 4.35 -9.56 6.39
CA LEU A 63 3.03 -10.13 6.06
C LEU A 63 2.03 -9.05 5.63
N GLY A 64 2.05 -7.88 6.29
CA GLY A 64 1.16 -6.78 5.95
C GLY A 64 1.44 -6.20 4.56
N GLU A 65 2.70 -6.15 4.14
CA GLU A 65 3.08 -5.76 2.78
C GLU A 65 2.51 -6.73 1.74
N LEU A 66 2.62 -8.05 1.99
CA LEU A 66 2.02 -9.05 1.09
C LEU A 66 0.51 -8.87 0.98
N VAL A 67 -0.17 -8.69 2.11
CA VAL A 67 -1.63 -8.47 2.12
C VAL A 67 -1.97 -7.23 1.29
N ARG A 68 -1.26 -6.11 1.49
CA ARG A 68 -1.47 -4.84 0.78
C ARG A 68 -1.22 -4.94 -0.72
N GLU A 69 -0.20 -5.68 -1.14
CA GLU A 69 0.05 -5.96 -2.56
C GLU A 69 -1.10 -6.74 -3.22
N ILE A 70 -1.83 -7.56 -2.46
CA ILE A 70 -2.92 -8.40 -2.99
C ILE A 70 -4.26 -7.69 -2.96
N VAL A 71 -4.57 -6.95 -1.88
CA VAL A 71 -5.92 -6.35 -1.68
C VAL A 71 -5.99 -4.85 -1.98
N GLY A 72 -4.85 -4.18 -2.11
CA GLY A 72 -4.77 -2.74 -2.30
C GLY A 72 -5.09 -1.94 -1.02
N LEU A 73 -5.38 -0.65 -1.22
CA LEU A 73 -5.86 0.28 -0.19
C LEU A 73 -7.31 0.66 -0.48
N ASP A 74 -8.12 0.83 0.57
CA ASP A 74 -9.44 1.42 0.44
C ASP A 74 -9.35 2.88 -0.05
N MET A 75 -10.16 3.22 -1.06
CA MET A 75 -10.17 4.55 -1.67
C MET A 75 -10.49 5.66 -0.66
N ASN A 76 -11.39 5.43 0.29
CA ASN A 76 -11.73 6.44 1.29
C ASN A 76 -10.60 6.62 2.29
N ALA A 77 -9.97 5.52 2.75
CA ALA A 77 -8.80 5.60 3.62
C ALA A 77 -7.63 6.32 2.94
N ALA A 78 -7.41 6.10 1.64
CA ALA A 78 -6.43 6.85 0.86
C ALA A 78 -6.77 8.34 0.80
N LYS A 79 -8.02 8.69 0.43
CA LYS A 79 -8.46 10.09 0.36
C LYS A 79 -8.40 10.80 1.71
N GLU A 80 -8.74 10.11 2.79
CA GLU A 80 -8.64 10.64 4.16
C GLU A 80 -7.20 11.02 4.49
N ALA A 81 -6.24 10.14 4.17
CA ALA A 81 -4.82 10.41 4.38
C ALA A 81 -4.31 11.63 3.59
N PHE A 82 -4.85 11.88 2.39
CA PHE A 82 -4.49 13.03 1.54
C PHE A 82 -5.48 14.20 1.62
N SER A 83 -6.42 14.19 2.57
CA SER A 83 -7.55 15.13 2.61
C SER A 83 -7.13 16.60 2.72
N GLU A 84 -6.04 16.89 3.45
CA GLU A 84 -5.45 18.24 3.52
C GLU A 84 -5.13 18.78 2.12
N TYR A 85 -4.59 17.94 1.24
CA TYR A 85 -4.18 18.30 -0.12
C TYR A 85 -5.32 18.27 -1.13
N LEU A 86 -6.33 17.42 -0.94
CA LEU A 86 -7.45 17.27 -1.87
C LEU A 86 -8.60 18.25 -1.61
N GLU A 87 -8.82 18.67 -0.36
CA GLU A 87 -10.01 19.44 0.03
C GLU A 87 -9.70 20.85 0.55
N ASN A 88 -8.58 21.02 1.27
CA ASN A 88 -8.31 22.25 2.05
C ASN A 88 -7.00 22.95 1.65
N SER A 89 -6.42 22.63 0.50
CA SER A 89 -5.13 23.17 0.06
C SER A 89 -5.26 24.29 -0.97
N ASN A 90 -4.18 25.06 -1.09
CA ASN A 90 -3.96 26.00 -2.19
C ASN A 90 -3.30 25.34 -3.41
N LEU A 91 -3.43 24.01 -3.58
CA LEU A 91 -2.82 23.32 -4.71
C LEU A 91 -3.45 23.77 -6.03
N ASP A 92 -2.61 23.89 -7.07
CA ASP A 92 -3.09 24.14 -8.44
C ASP A 92 -3.65 22.85 -9.09
N SER A 93 -4.27 22.99 -10.26
CA SER A 93 -4.88 21.85 -10.96
C SER A 93 -3.89 20.73 -11.32
N ARG A 94 -2.62 21.06 -11.59
CA ARG A 94 -1.59 20.07 -11.95
C ARG A 94 -1.12 19.32 -10.70
N GLN A 95 -0.98 20.02 -9.58
CA GLN A 95 -0.66 19.43 -8.29
C GLN A 95 -1.79 18.51 -7.79
N ILE A 96 -3.06 18.95 -7.89
CA ILE A 96 -4.22 18.13 -7.56
C ILE A 96 -4.28 16.87 -8.44
N TYR A 97 -4.03 17.01 -9.75
CA TYR A 97 -3.95 15.86 -10.65
C TYR A 97 -2.89 14.86 -10.18
N PHE A 98 -1.68 15.35 -9.85
CA PHE A 98 -0.59 14.51 -9.39
C PHE A 98 -0.91 13.77 -8.08
N VAL A 99 -1.49 14.45 -7.10
CA VAL A 99 -1.92 13.83 -5.83
C VAL A 99 -3.00 12.78 -6.07
N ASN A 100 -3.95 13.03 -6.98
CA ASN A 100 -4.93 12.01 -7.34
C ASN A 100 -4.28 10.78 -7.99
N GLN A 101 -3.24 10.94 -8.83
CA GLN A 101 -2.51 9.79 -9.36
C GLN A 101 -1.80 8.99 -8.27
N ILE A 102 -1.28 9.65 -7.22
CA ILE A 102 -0.70 8.97 -6.06
C ILE A 102 -1.77 8.15 -5.35
N VAL A 103 -2.94 8.75 -5.10
CA VAL A 103 -4.09 8.07 -4.46
C VAL A 103 -4.51 6.84 -5.26
N GLU A 104 -4.74 6.98 -6.57
CA GLU A 104 -5.13 5.86 -7.45
C GLU A 104 -4.05 4.76 -7.46
N TYR A 105 -2.77 5.14 -7.54
CA TYR A 105 -1.66 4.19 -7.51
C TYR A 105 -1.66 3.38 -6.20
N ILE A 106 -1.77 4.05 -5.06
CA ILE A 106 -1.74 3.38 -3.74
C ILE A 106 -3.00 2.54 -3.53
N VAL A 107 -4.18 2.99 -4.00
CA VAL A 107 -5.41 2.20 -3.97
C VAL A 107 -5.23 0.88 -4.71
N HIS A 108 -4.63 0.91 -5.89
CA HIS A 108 -4.41 -0.28 -6.69
C HIS A 108 -3.27 -1.19 -6.19
N ASN A 109 -2.14 -0.61 -5.80
CA ASN A 109 -0.92 -1.35 -5.46
C ASN A 109 -0.75 -1.59 -3.95
N GLY A 110 -1.60 -0.98 -3.13
CA GLY A 110 -1.55 -1.01 -1.67
C GLY A 110 -0.44 -0.13 -1.07
N MET A 111 0.62 0.18 -1.81
CA MET A 111 1.77 0.94 -1.31
C MET A 111 2.49 1.64 -2.46
N MET A 112 3.32 2.62 -2.15
CA MET A 112 4.25 3.25 -3.10
C MET A 112 5.64 3.30 -2.48
N LYS A 113 6.37 2.17 -2.54
CA LYS A 113 7.73 2.06 -1.99
C LYS A 113 8.81 2.53 -2.96
N ASP A 114 8.59 2.32 -4.25
CA ASP A 114 9.48 2.79 -5.32
C ASP A 114 8.96 4.09 -5.88
N LEU A 115 9.60 5.21 -5.51
CA LEU A 115 9.22 6.54 -5.99
C LEU A 115 9.67 6.81 -7.44
N SER A 116 10.44 5.90 -8.07
CA SER A 116 10.82 6.08 -9.48
C SER A 116 9.61 6.04 -10.42
N VAL A 117 8.51 5.39 -10.02
CA VAL A 117 7.24 5.36 -10.77
C VAL A 117 6.67 6.75 -11.04
N LEU A 118 7.02 7.74 -10.21
CA LEU A 118 6.60 9.13 -10.37
C LEU A 118 7.25 9.83 -11.57
N GLN A 119 8.21 9.17 -12.22
CA GLN A 119 8.90 9.65 -13.43
C GLN A 119 8.22 9.18 -14.72
N ASP A 120 7.20 8.33 -14.63
CA ASP A 120 6.46 7.76 -15.75
C ASP A 120 5.00 8.25 -15.79
N ALA A 121 4.31 8.00 -16.90
CA ALA A 121 2.87 8.24 -17.00
C ALA A 121 2.11 7.33 -15.99
N PRO A 122 1.02 7.81 -15.36
CA PRO A 122 0.34 9.08 -15.61
C PRO A 122 0.89 10.28 -14.82
N PHE A 123 1.89 10.09 -13.96
CA PHE A 123 2.42 11.16 -13.11
C PHE A 123 3.04 12.31 -13.90
N THR A 124 3.67 12.02 -15.04
CA THR A 124 4.32 13.01 -15.89
C THR A 124 3.40 13.67 -16.92
N ASP A 125 2.11 13.30 -16.98
CA ASP A 125 1.16 13.81 -17.98
C ASP A 125 0.91 15.33 -17.88
N GLN A 126 1.13 15.93 -16.70
CA GLN A 126 0.93 17.36 -16.43
C GLN A 126 2.25 18.09 -16.08
N GLY A 127 3.39 17.47 -16.37
CA GLY A 127 4.72 17.94 -16.01
C GLY A 127 5.41 17.00 -15.03
N SER A 128 6.73 17.11 -14.93
CA SER A 128 7.52 16.36 -13.96
C SER A 128 7.27 16.85 -12.53
N ILE A 129 7.61 16.02 -11.55
CA ILE A 129 7.49 16.34 -10.14
C ILE A 129 8.16 17.67 -9.75
N VAL A 130 9.32 17.96 -10.35
CA VAL A 130 10.11 19.19 -10.08
C VAL A 130 9.44 20.43 -10.70
N GLU A 131 8.72 20.26 -11.81
CA GLU A 131 7.98 21.34 -12.45
C GLU A 131 6.63 21.64 -11.78
N ILE A 132 6.00 20.60 -11.22
CA ILE A 132 4.70 20.68 -10.55
C ILE A 132 4.85 21.17 -9.09
N PHE A 133 5.86 20.69 -8.37
CA PHE A 133 6.10 21.05 -6.98
C PHE A 133 7.37 21.89 -6.83
N THR A 134 7.27 23.17 -7.19
CA THR A 134 8.38 24.13 -7.02
C THR A 134 8.63 24.48 -5.55
N ASP A 135 7.62 24.36 -4.69
CA ASP A 135 7.78 24.41 -3.24
C ASP A 135 8.10 23.00 -2.72
N LEU A 136 9.36 22.80 -2.34
CA LEU A 136 9.83 21.51 -1.82
C LEU A 136 9.13 21.12 -0.51
N GLY A 137 8.68 22.08 0.31
CA GLY A 137 7.96 21.78 1.54
C GLY A 137 6.64 21.07 1.31
N VAL A 138 5.92 21.47 0.25
CA VAL A 138 4.66 20.82 -0.15
C VAL A 138 4.92 19.37 -0.58
N TRP A 139 5.94 19.13 -1.41
CA TRP A 139 6.29 17.78 -1.85
C TRP A 139 6.74 16.90 -0.69
N GLU A 140 7.60 17.40 0.20
CA GLU A 140 8.08 16.62 1.35
C GLU A 140 6.93 16.20 2.27
N ASN A 141 5.90 17.04 2.45
CA ASN A 141 4.72 16.68 3.22
C ASN A 141 3.88 15.58 2.52
N ILE A 142 3.66 15.70 1.21
CA ILE A 142 2.97 14.66 0.41
C ILE A 142 3.71 13.33 0.51
N ARG A 143 5.04 13.37 0.39
CA ARG A 143 5.90 12.21 0.57
C ARG A 143 5.79 11.62 1.97
N GLY A 144 5.75 12.45 3.01
CA GLY A 144 5.54 12.00 4.39
C GLY A 144 4.23 11.23 4.57
N ILE A 145 3.16 11.61 3.86
CA ILE A 145 1.90 10.85 3.85
C ILE A 145 2.10 9.49 3.18
N ILE A 146 2.79 9.43 2.03
CA ILE A 146 3.12 8.16 1.36
C ILE A 146 3.91 7.24 2.30
N ASP A 147 4.93 7.78 2.97
CA ASP A 147 5.77 7.04 3.90
C ASP A 147 4.95 6.50 5.08
N SER A 148 4.06 7.31 5.67
CA SER A 148 3.15 6.87 6.74
C SER A 148 2.19 5.76 6.30
N ILE A 149 1.64 5.83 5.08
CA ILE A 149 0.81 4.76 4.52
C ILE A 149 1.61 3.47 4.34
N ASN A 150 2.85 3.56 3.85
CA ASN A 150 3.73 2.41 3.68
C ASN A 150 4.11 1.81 5.04
N GLU A 151 4.37 2.62 6.06
CA GLU A 151 4.69 2.17 7.42
C GLU A 151 3.52 1.40 8.07
N ASN A 152 2.27 1.85 7.85
CA ASN A 152 1.09 1.14 8.35
C ASN A 152 0.94 -0.28 7.76
N ALA A 153 1.55 -0.56 6.61
CA ALA A 153 1.59 -1.89 5.99
C ALA A 153 2.71 -2.78 6.52
N ALA A 154 3.80 -2.19 7.01
CA ALA A 154 4.98 -2.91 7.49
C ALA A 154 4.86 -3.33 8.96
N ALA A 155 3.98 -2.67 9.72
CA ALA A 155 3.75 -2.86 11.15
C ALA A 155 3.25 -4.26 11.53
#